data_AF-A0A1H3VRG4-F1
#
_entry.id   AF-A0A1H3VRG4-F1
#
_cell.length_a   1.000
_cell.length_b   1.000
_cell.length_c   1.000
_cell.angle_alpha   90.00
_cell.angle_beta   90.00
_cell.angle_gamma   90.00
#
_symmetry.space_group_name_H-M   'P 1'
#
loop_
_entity.id
_entity.type
_entity.pdbx_description
1 polymer ?
#
loop_
_entity_poly.entity_id
_entity_poly.type
_entity_poly.pdbx_seq_one_letter_code
_entity_poly.pdbx_strand_id
1 'polypeptide(L)'
;MKKRDMFLLLGALALIIFLLMAPEETTQPVPKDDIHLKFYDMVKNDGKKAAEKFCEDCHNDDDMPFSEDHPPKFRCLFCHKIHQ
;
A
#
# COMPACT_ATOMS: atom_id res chain seq x y z
N MET A 1 17.24 -30.36 -19.13
CA MET A 1 17.34 -29.47 -17.96
C MET A 1 18.36 -30.02 -17.00
N LYS A 2 19.30 -29.20 -16.53
CA LYS A 2 20.28 -29.64 -15.51
C LYS A 2 19.60 -29.70 -14.14
N LYS A 3 20.15 -30.47 -13.19
CA LYS A 3 19.63 -30.57 -11.81
C LYS A 3 19.43 -29.19 -11.17
N ARG A 4 20.36 -28.27 -11.42
CA ARG A 4 20.26 -26.86 -10.98
C ARG A 4 19.02 -26.15 -11.52
N ASP A 5 18.70 -26.32 -12.80
CA ASP A 5 17.55 -25.67 -13.42
C ASP A 5 16.25 -26.21 -12.82
N MET A 6 16.21 -27.50 -12.48
CA MET A 6 15.08 -28.11 -11.77
C MET A 6 14.88 -27.50 -10.37
N PHE A 7 15.95 -27.33 -9.59
CA PHE A 7 15.87 -26.71 -8.27
C PHE A 7 15.43 -25.24 -8.32
N LEU A 8 15.91 -24.49 -9.31
CA LEU A 8 15.47 -23.10 -9.53
C LEU A 8 13.98 -23.03 -9.86
N LEU A 9 13.49 -23.89 -10.75
CA LEU A 9 12.07 -23.93 -11.10
C LEU A 9 11.19 -24.33 -9.92
N LEU A 10 11.62 -25.32 -9.13
CA LEU A 10 10.89 -25.78 -7.96
C LEU A 10 10.85 -24.69 -6.87
N GLY A 11 11.97 -23.98 -6.65
CA GLY A 11 12.02 -22.84 -5.75
C GLY A 11 11.14 -21.67 -6.20
N ALA A 12 11.16 -21.34 -7.50
CA ALA A 12 10.29 -20.30 -8.06
C ALA A 12 8.81 -20.66 -7.92
N LEU A 13 8.44 -21.92 -8.18
CA LEU A 13 7.08 -22.41 -8.00
C LEU A 13 6.63 -22.32 -6.53
N ALA A 14 7.49 -22.72 -5.60
CA ALA A 14 7.20 -22.63 -4.17
C ALA A 14 7.00 -21.16 -3.72
N LEU A 15 7.84 -20.24 -4.21
CA LEU A 15 7.71 -18.81 -3.92
C LEU A 15 6.39 -18.25 -4.47
N ILE A 16 6.01 -18.62 -5.69
CA ILE A 16 4.74 -18.18 -6.30
C ILE A 16 3.56 -18.70 -5.48
N ILE A 17 3.53 -19.99 -5.13
CA ILE A 17 2.46 -20.58 -4.32
C ILE A 17 2.36 -19.85 -2.96
N PHE A 18 3.50 -19.60 -2.31
CA PHE A 18 3.53 -18.86 -1.05
C PHE A 18 2.93 -17.45 -1.18
N LEU A 19 3.31 -16.70 -2.23
CA LEU A 19 2.77 -15.36 -2.46
C LEU A 19 1.27 -15.36 -2.81
N LEU A 20 0.77 -16.40 -3.47
CA LEU A 20 -0.66 -16.56 -3.77
C LEU A 20 -1.49 -16.87 -2.52
N MET A 21 -0.87 -17.40 -1.46
CA MET A 21 -1.52 -17.65 -0.17
C MET A 21 -1.43 -16.47 0.79
N ALA A 22 -0.95 -15.31 0.33
CA ALA A 22 -0.90 -14.11 1.16
C ALA A 22 -2.30 -13.72 1.64
N PRO A 23 -2.47 -13.35 2.93
CA PRO A 23 -3.75 -12.93 3.45
C PRO A 23 -4.25 -11.64 2.79
N GLU A 24 -5.54 -11.38 2.93
CA GLU A 24 -6.13 -10.11 2.52
C GLU A 24 -5.51 -8.93 3.29
N GLU A 25 -5.64 -7.74 2.72
CA GLU A 25 -5.16 -6.52 3.36
C GLU A 25 -5.92 -6.22 4.65
N THR A 26 -5.18 -5.84 5.69
CA THR A 26 -5.73 -5.60 7.03
C THR A 26 -5.90 -4.11 7.36
N THR A 27 -5.37 -3.24 6.50
CA THR A 27 -5.37 -1.79 6.69
C THR A 27 -6.54 -1.15 5.97
N GLN A 28 -7.08 -0.06 6.53
CA GLN A 28 -8.22 0.63 5.92
C GLN A 28 -7.81 1.32 4.62
N PRO A 29 -8.57 1.18 3.52
CA PRO A 29 -8.32 1.93 2.29
C PRO A 29 -8.67 3.41 2.47
N VAL A 30 -8.14 4.26 1.60
CA VAL A 30 -8.51 5.69 1.59
C VAL A 30 -9.98 5.83 1.19
N PRO A 31 -10.82 6.56 1.95
CA PRO A 31 -12.21 6.77 1.60
C PRO A 31 -12.38 7.40 0.21
N LYS A 32 -13.43 7.03 -0.51
CA LYS A 32 -13.81 7.65 -1.79
C LYS A 32 -14.91 8.69 -1.56
N ASP A 33 -14.57 9.75 -0.85
CA ASP A 33 -15.46 10.87 -0.51
C ASP A 33 -14.97 12.19 -1.12
N ASP A 34 -15.76 13.26 -0.95
CA ASP A 34 -15.48 14.57 -1.55
C ASP A 34 -14.15 15.19 -1.08
N ILE A 35 -13.66 14.83 0.12
CA ILE A 35 -12.42 15.36 0.69
C ILE A 35 -11.21 14.64 0.08
N HIS A 36 -11.34 13.32 -0.11
CA HIS A 36 -10.27 12.45 -0.58
C HIS A 36 -10.24 12.28 -2.10
N LEU A 37 -11.31 12.63 -2.82
CA LEU A 37 -11.43 12.42 -4.26
C LEU A 37 -10.29 13.04 -5.06
N LYS A 38 -9.81 14.23 -4.66
CA LYS A 38 -8.67 14.90 -5.28
C LYS A 38 -7.39 14.04 -5.27
N PHE A 39 -7.22 13.19 -4.25
CA PHE A 39 -6.06 12.31 -4.13
C PHE A 39 -6.18 11.08 -5.03
N TYR A 40 -7.39 10.60 -5.33
CA TYR A 40 -7.59 9.56 -6.33
C TYR A 40 -7.11 10.03 -7.71
N ASP A 41 -7.48 11.24 -8.11
CA ASP A 41 -7.03 11.84 -9.37
C ASP A 41 -5.53 12.10 -9.39
N MET A 42 -4.97 12.63 -8.30
CA MET A 42 -3.54 12.87 -8.18
C MET A 42 -2.74 11.56 -8.23
N VAL A 43 -3.19 10.49 -7.57
CA VAL A 43 -2.51 9.19 -7.66
C VAL A 43 -2.55 8.63 -9.07
N LYS A 44 -3.66 8.81 -9.79
CA LYS A 44 -3.81 8.37 -11.18
C LYS A 44 -2.86 9.11 -12.13
N ASN A 45 -2.69 10.42 -11.94
CA ASN A 45 -1.95 11.28 -12.86
C ASN A 45 -0.45 11.43 -12.49
N ASP A 46 -0.16 11.58 -11.19
CA ASP A 46 1.15 11.98 -10.67
C ASP A 46 1.80 10.91 -9.78
N GLY A 47 1.03 9.87 -9.42
CA GLY A 47 1.48 8.73 -8.62
C GLY A 47 1.34 8.92 -7.11
N LYS A 48 1.47 7.80 -6.37
CA LYS A 48 1.22 7.72 -4.92
C LYS A 48 2.01 8.74 -4.10
N LYS A 49 3.30 8.88 -4.38
CA LYS A 49 4.18 9.79 -3.63
C LYS A 49 3.83 11.27 -3.79
N ALA A 50 3.16 11.65 -4.88
CA ALA A 50 2.70 13.01 -5.06
C ALA A 50 1.56 13.33 -4.09
N ALA A 51 0.57 12.43 -3.99
CA ALA A 51 -0.58 12.57 -3.10
C ALA A 51 -0.20 12.45 -1.61
N GLU A 52 0.72 11.55 -1.25
CA GLU A 52 1.14 11.30 0.14
C GLU A 52 1.65 12.56 0.86
N LYS A 53 2.17 13.56 0.13
CA LYS A 53 2.70 14.80 0.70
C LYS A 53 1.65 15.67 1.40
N PHE A 54 0.38 15.48 1.05
CA PHE A 54 -0.73 16.30 1.52
C PHE A 54 -1.55 15.59 2.60
N CYS A 55 -1.22 14.33 2.93
CA CYS A 55 -1.96 13.57 3.92
C CYS A 55 -1.78 14.17 5.32
N GLU A 56 -0.58 14.63 5.66
CA GLU A 56 -0.25 15.21 6.97
C GLU A 56 -0.88 16.60 7.20
N ASP A 57 -1.39 17.24 6.14
CA ASP A 57 -2.13 18.51 6.26
C ASP A 57 -3.39 18.35 7.14
N CYS A 58 -3.93 17.14 7.26
CA CYS A 58 -5.06 16.82 8.14
C CYS A 58 -4.78 15.63 9.07
N HIS A 59 -4.03 14.62 8.61
CA HIS A 59 -3.64 13.47 9.43
C HIS A 59 -2.36 13.78 10.21
N ASN A 60 -2.53 14.46 11.33
CA ASN A 60 -1.45 14.90 12.21
C ASN A 60 -1.92 14.83 13.68
N ASP A 61 -1.03 15.17 14.60
CA ASP A 61 -1.30 14.98 16.03
C ASP A 61 -2.34 15.97 16.59
N ASP A 62 -2.64 17.06 15.86
CA ASP A 62 -3.55 18.13 16.28
C ASP A 62 -4.98 17.96 15.73
N ASP A 63 -5.13 17.62 14.45
CA ASP A 63 -6.43 17.56 13.75
C ASP A 63 -7.01 16.14 13.69
N MET A 64 -6.24 15.19 13.15
CA MET A 64 -6.65 13.79 13.02
C MET A 64 -5.52 12.86 13.47
N PRO A 65 -5.37 12.67 14.79
CA PRO A 65 -4.27 11.90 15.36
C PRO A 65 -4.34 10.44 14.94
N PHE A 66 -3.16 9.87 14.71
CA PHE A 66 -3.03 8.45 14.42
C PHE A 66 -3.23 7.63 15.70
N SER A 67 -3.58 6.35 15.54
CA SER A 67 -3.59 5.39 16.65
C SER A 67 -2.20 5.23 17.25
N GLU A 68 -2.13 4.85 18.54
CA GLU A 68 -0.85 4.63 19.24
C GLU A 68 0.08 3.63 18.53
N ASP A 69 -0.48 2.62 17.88
CA ASP A 69 0.27 1.59 17.14
C ASP A 69 0.59 1.95 15.68
N HIS A 70 0.34 3.19 15.25
CA HIS A 70 0.56 3.58 13.85
C HIS A 70 2.07 3.64 13.54
N PRO A 71 2.52 3.03 12.42
CA PRO A 71 3.94 3.06 12.04
C PRO A 71 4.44 4.48 11.69
N PRO A 72 5.75 4.67 11.54
CA PRO A 72 6.29 5.99 11.17
C PRO A 72 5.70 6.54 9.86
N LYS A 73 5.53 7.87 9.80
CA LYS A 73 4.80 8.60 8.75
C LYS A 73 5.66 8.85 7.50
N PHE A 74 5.96 7.81 6.71
CA PHE A 74 6.77 7.96 5.49
C PHE A 74 6.10 7.54 4.18
N ARG A 75 5.08 6.68 4.22
CA ARG A 75 4.39 6.15 3.01
C ARG A 75 2.93 5.75 3.30
N CYS A 76 2.04 6.73 3.39
CA CYS A 76 0.62 6.50 3.71
C CYS A 76 -0.05 5.50 2.75
N LEU A 77 0.14 5.68 1.44
CA LEU A 77 -0.56 4.90 0.39
C LEU A 77 0.10 3.56 0.06
N PHE A 78 1.10 3.16 0.84
CA PHE A 78 1.61 1.80 0.82
C PHE A 78 0.67 0.86 1.58
N CYS A 79 0.19 1.30 2.74
CA CYS A 79 -0.75 0.57 3.59
C CYS A 79 -2.20 0.99 3.32
N HIS A 80 -2.47 2.30 3.27
CA HIS A 80 -3.81 2.85 2.99
C HIS A 80 -3.99 2.98 1.48
N LYS A 81 -4.31 1.87 0.82
CA LYS A 81 -4.39 1.85 -0.64
C LYS A 81 -5.58 2.66 -1.16
N ILE A 82 -5.40 3.21 -2.35
CA ILE A 82 -6.47 3.77 -3.18
C ILE A 82 -6.89 2.68 -4.16
N HIS A 83 -8.16 2.29 -4.11
CA HIS A 83 -8.73 1.29 -5.00
C HIS A 83 -9.41 2.01 -6.16
N GLN A 84 -8.93 1.77 -7.38
CA GLN A 84 -9.41 2.48 -8.58
C GLN A 84 -10.78 1.95 -9.03
#